data_AF-A0A0X3TE04-F1
#
_entry.id   AF-A0A0X3TE04-F1
#
_cell.length_a   1.000
_cell.length_b   1.000
_cell.length_c   1.000
_cell.angle_alpha   90.00
_cell.angle_beta   90.00
_cell.angle_gamma   90.00
#
_symmetry.space_group_name_H-M   'P 1'
#
loop_
_entity.id
_entity.type
_entity.pdbx_description
1 polymer ?
#
loop_
_entity_poly.entity_id
_entity_poly.type
_entity_poly.pdbx_seq_one_letter_code
_entity_poly.pdbx_strand_id
1 'polypeptide(L)'
;MTHLRLVLRMGRATGVDVVAAHREGRLSHEDWAEMVQSCRACDWAGTCPEWLDEHERVCDAPETCPNRARLAELAARKERDE
;
A
#
# COMPACT_ATOMS: atom_id res chain seq x y z
N MET A 1 13.44 3.86 -8.38
CA MET A 1 12.56 4.35 -7.27
C MET A 1 12.73 3.42 -6.07
N THR A 2 12.56 3.91 -4.84
CA THR A 2 12.63 3.09 -3.61
C THR A 2 11.28 2.40 -3.35
N HIS A 3 11.27 1.12 -2.95
CA HIS A 3 10.03 0.35 -2.66
C HIS A 3 9.14 1.03 -1.61
N LEU A 4 9.75 1.74 -0.65
CA LEU A 4 9.04 2.59 0.30
C LEU A 4 8.07 3.55 -0.41
N ARG A 5 8.53 4.23 -1.46
CA ARG A 5 7.70 5.17 -2.23
C ARG A 5 6.59 4.45 -3.00
N LEU A 6 6.84 3.25 -3.51
CA LEU A 6 5.82 2.45 -4.21
C LEU A 6 4.71 2.01 -3.26
N VAL A 7 5.05 1.56 -2.05
CA VAL A 7 4.05 1.24 -1.02
C VAL A 7 3.20 2.45 -0.68
N LEU A 8 3.80 3.63 -0.52
CA LEU A 8 3.06 4.87 -0.26
C LEU A 8 2.14 5.26 -1.42
N ARG A 9 2.61 5.13 -2.67
CA ARG A 9 1.80 5.41 -3.87
C ARG A 9 0.64 4.43 -4.01
N MET A 10 0.90 3.13 -3.85
CA MET A 10 -0.13 2.09 -3.92
C MET A 10 -1.19 2.31 -2.84
N GLY A 11 -0.77 2.64 -1.61
CA GLY A 11 -1.71 3.00 -0.55
C GLY A 11 -2.62 4.17 -0.96
N ARG A 12 -2.05 5.26 -1.47
CA ARG A 12 -2.87 6.40 -1.95
C ARG A 12 -3.83 6.01 -3.07
N ALA A 13 -3.38 5.18 -4.02
CA ALA A 13 -4.23 4.69 -5.09
C ALA A 13 -5.41 3.89 -4.56
N THR A 14 -5.22 3.09 -3.50
CA THR A 14 -6.29 2.33 -2.81
C THR A 14 -7.03 3.14 -1.72
N GLY A 15 -6.83 4.46 -1.64
CA GLY A 15 -7.49 5.32 -0.64
C GLY A 15 -6.92 5.23 0.80
N VAL A 16 -5.78 4.58 0.98
CA VAL A 16 -5.08 4.39 2.26
C VAL A 16 -3.87 5.32 2.37
N ASP A 17 -3.88 6.26 3.31
CA ASP A 17 -2.66 6.95 3.70
C ASP A 17 -1.88 6.12 4.72
N VAL A 18 -0.87 5.38 4.24
CA VAL A 18 0.01 4.52 5.04
C VAL A 18 0.75 5.32 6.13
N VAL A 19 1.11 6.58 5.87
CA VAL A 19 1.81 7.42 6.86
C VAL A 19 0.85 7.85 7.96
N ALA A 20 -0.38 8.24 7.60
CA ALA A 20 -1.41 8.57 8.57
C ALA A 20 -1.78 7.34 9.42
N ALA A 21 -1.99 6.18 8.78
CA ALA A 21 -2.26 4.92 9.47
C ALA A 21 -1.17 4.57 10.48
N HIS A 22 0.10 4.82 10.12
CA HIS A 22 1.20 4.62 11.04
C HIS A 22 1.19 5.61 12.22
N ARG A 23 1.00 6.90 11.95
CA ARG A 23 0.94 7.95 12.97
C ARG A 23 -0.21 7.77 13.96
N GLU A 24 -1.33 7.25 13.49
CA GLU A 24 -2.52 6.97 14.29
C GLU A 24 -2.42 5.64 15.05
N GLY A 25 -1.30 4.91 14.93
CA GLY A 25 -1.11 3.61 15.58
C GLY A 25 -1.90 2.46 14.95
N ARG A 26 -2.57 2.70 13.80
CA ARG A 26 -3.30 1.67 13.04
C ARG A 26 -2.36 0.74 12.26
N LEU A 27 -1.13 1.18 12.01
CA LEU A 27 -0.05 0.42 11.37
C LEU A 27 1.21 0.48 12.24
N SER A 28 1.71 -0.67 12.71
CA SER A 28 2.94 -0.71 13.51
C SER A 28 4.19 -0.44 12.65
N HIS A 29 5.31 -0.10 13.29
CA HIS A 29 6.60 0.03 12.58
C HIS A 29 7.02 -1.30 11.93
N GLU A 30 6.79 -2.42 12.62
CA GLU A 30 7.12 -3.77 12.12
C GLU A 30 6.27 -4.11 10.90
N ASP A 31 4.95 -3.89 10.96
CA ASP A 31 4.05 -4.14 9.84
C ASP A 31 4.43 -3.29 8.62
N TRP A 32 4.79 -2.03 8.84
CA TRP A 32 5.22 -1.17 7.74
C TRP A 32 6.53 -1.66 7.12
N ALA A 33 7.50 -2.04 7.94
CA ALA A 33 8.74 -2.63 7.46
C ALA A 33 8.47 -3.91 6.64
N GLU A 34 7.58 -4.77 7.12
CA GLU A 34 7.17 -6.00 6.42
C GLU A 34 6.51 -5.70 5.08
N MET A 35 5.59 -4.71 5.00
CA MET A 35 4.99 -4.28 3.74
C MET A 35 6.04 -3.85 2.71
N VAL A 36 7.08 -3.14 3.15
CA VAL A 36 8.18 -2.69 2.29
C VAL A 36 9.07 -3.85 1.87
N GLN A 37 9.39 -4.79 2.77
CA GLN A 37 10.18 -5.99 2.43
C GLN A 37 9.43 -6.91 1.46
N SER A 38 8.14 -7.13 1.67
CA SER A 38 7.28 -7.91 0.76
C SER A 38 7.20 -7.26 -0.62
N CYS A 39 7.08 -5.93 -0.67
CA CYS A 39 7.14 -5.20 -1.94
C CYS A 39 8.50 -5.31 -2.63
N ARG A 40 9.59 -5.39 -1.87
CA ARG A 40 10.94 -5.56 -2.40
C ARG A 40 11.15 -6.94 -3.03
N ALA A 41 10.51 -7.98 -2.48
CA ALA A 41 10.55 -9.33 -3.01
C ALA A 41 9.53 -9.59 -4.12
N CYS A 42 8.75 -8.58 -4.53
CA CYS A 42 7.70 -8.73 -5.53
C CYS A 42 8.28 -8.74 -6.95
N ASP A 43 7.98 -9.80 -7.71
CA ASP A 43 8.40 -9.93 -9.11
C ASP A 43 7.76 -8.87 -10.03
N TRP A 44 6.59 -8.35 -9.66
CA TRP A 44 5.86 -7.32 -10.41
C TRP A 44 6.32 -5.89 -10.10
N ALA A 45 7.28 -5.70 -9.20
CA ALA A 45 7.72 -4.36 -8.79
C ALA A 45 8.30 -3.50 -9.94
N GLY A 46 8.75 -4.12 -11.04
CA GLY A 46 9.27 -3.42 -12.22
C GLY A 46 8.21 -2.63 -12.99
N THR A 47 7.00 -3.19 -13.16
CA THR A 47 5.88 -2.59 -13.91
C THR A 47 4.89 -1.87 -13.00
N CYS A 48 5.00 -2.07 -11.69
CA CYS A 48 4.21 -1.36 -10.68
C CYS A 48 4.17 0.17 -10.82
N PRO A 49 5.29 0.88 -11.07
CA PRO A 49 5.28 2.33 -11.21
C PRO A 49 4.44 2.79 -12.41
N GLU A 50 4.59 2.13 -13.56
CA GLU A 50 3.86 2.44 -14.80
C GLU A 50 2.37 2.21 -14.61
N TRP A 51 2.00 1.08 -13.99
CA TRP A 51 0.61 0.80 -13.67
C TRP A 51 0.00 1.86 -12.73
N LEU A 52 0.76 2.31 -11.73
CA LEU A 52 0.36 3.38 -10.79
C LEU A 52 0.32 4.78 -11.44
N ASP A 53 0.99 4.99 -12.57
CA ASP A 53 0.88 6.23 -13.35
C ASP A 53 -0.43 6.25 -14.15
N GLU A 54 -0.88 5.09 -14.63
CA GLU A 54 -2.16 4.93 -15.33
C GLU A 54 -3.37 4.86 -14.38
N HIS A 55 -3.16 4.36 -13.16
CA HIS A 55 -4.22 4.10 -12.17
C HIS A 55 -4.05 4.97 -10.92
N GLU A 56 -4.49 6.23 -11.01
CA GLU A 56 -4.41 7.18 -9.88
C GLU A 56 -5.29 6.76 -8.69
N ARG A 57 -6.46 6.17 -8.96
CA ARG A 57 -7.42 5.70 -7.95
C ARG A 57 -8.00 4.35 -8.35
N VAL A 58 -7.93 3.40 -7.41
CA VAL A 58 -8.44 2.05 -7.55
C VAL A 58 -9.13 1.64 -6.25
N CYS A 59 -10.12 0.75 -6.35
CA CYS A 59 -10.76 0.20 -5.16
C CYS A 59 -9.80 -0.75 -4.42
N ASP A 60 -9.05 -1.56 -5.18
CA ASP A 60 -8.16 -2.58 -4.66
C ASP A 60 -6.80 -2.53 -5.34
N ALA A 61 -5.77 -2.91 -4.59
CA ALA A 61 -4.47 -3.17 -5.19
C ALA A 61 -4.55 -4.38 -6.15
N PRO A 62 -3.68 -4.45 -7.16
CA PRO A 62 -3.62 -5.58 -8.09
C PRO A 62 -3.49 -6.92 -7.37
N GLU A 63 -4.01 -7.99 -7.97
CA GLU A 63 -3.88 -9.33 -7.40
C GLU A 63 -2.42 -9.79 -7.29
N THR A 64 -1.54 -9.23 -8.11
CA THR A 64 -0.09 -9.45 -8.10
C THR A 64 0.62 -8.68 -6.98
N CYS A 65 -0.04 -7.74 -6.31
CA CYS A 65 0.55 -6.97 -5.22
C CYS A 65 0.52 -7.77 -3.91
N PRO A 66 1.68 -8.10 -3.29
CA PRO A 66 1.70 -8.85 -2.03
C PRO A 66 1.07 -8.07 -0.87
N ASN A 67 1.00 -6.74 -0.97
CA ASN A 67 0.40 -5.89 0.05
C ASN A 67 -1.12 -5.70 -0.12
N ARG A 68 -1.75 -6.35 -1.10
CA ARG A 68 -3.18 -6.17 -1.40
C ARG A 68 -4.07 -6.37 -0.18
N ALA A 69 -3.93 -7.51 0.50
CA ALA A 69 -4.73 -7.82 1.68
C ALA A 69 -4.53 -6.79 2.80
N ARG A 70 -3.28 -6.41 3.07
CA ARG A 70 -2.94 -5.45 4.12
C ARG A 70 -3.50 -4.06 3.84
N LEU A 71 -3.44 -3.61 2.59
CA LEU A 71 -4.02 -2.33 2.17
C LEU A 71 -5.55 -2.35 2.29
N ALA A 72 -6.20 -3.43 1.87
CA ALA A 72 -7.66 -3.59 2.03
C ALA A 72 -8.07 -3.55 3.51
N GLU A 73 -7.32 -4.22 4.39
CA GLU A 73 -7.56 -4.15 5.84
C GLU A 73 -7.44 -2.74 6.41
N LEU A 74 -6.43 -1.97 5.97
CA LEU A 74 -6.23 -0.60 6.40
C LEU A 74 -7.32 0.34 5.85
N ALA A 75 -7.80 0.11 4.63
CA ALA A 75 -8.92 0.83 4.03
C ALA A 75 -10.21 0.59 4.82
N ALA A 76 -10.56 -0.67 5.07
CA ALA A 76 -11.74 -1.05 5.83
C ALA A 76 -11.70 -0.55 7.29
N ARG A 77 -10.51 -0.44 7.89
CA ARG A 77 -10.32 0.17 9.22
C ARG A 77 -10.64 1.67 9.20
N LYS A 78 -10.20 2.38 8.16
CA LYS A 78 -10.43 3.82 8.01
C LYS A 78 -11.92 4.15 7.92
N GLU A 79 -12.69 3.38 7.14
CA GLU A 79 -14.13 3.59 6.96
C GLU A 79 -14.96 3.46 8.25
N ARG A 80 -14.42 2.85 9.31
CA ARG A 80 -15.13 2.72 10.60
C ARG A 80 -14.89 3.90 11.55
N ASP A 81 -13.89 4.72 11.25
CA ASP A 81 -13.47 5.85 12.09
C ASP A 81 -14.00 7.20 11.54
N GLU A 82 -14.55 7.24 10.31
CA GLU A 82 -15.22 8.38 9.64
C GLU A 82 -16.75 8.31 9.78
#